data_AF-A0A1C5F3S0-F1
#
_entry.id   AF-A0A1C5F3S0-F1
#
_cell.length_a   1.000
_cell.length_b   1.000
_cell.length_c   1.000
_cell.angle_alpha   90.00
_cell.angle_beta   90.00
_cell.angle_gamma   90.00
#
_symmetry.space_group_name_H-M   'P 1'
#
loop_
_entity.id
_entity.type
_entity.pdbx_description
1 polymer ?
#
loop_
_entity_poly.entity_id
_entity_poly.type
_entity_poly.pdbx_seq_one_letter_code
_entity_poly.pdbx_strand_id
1 'polypeptide(L)'
;MLDGRRKSIQAMASRLPDGNEQNLQQFVNQSTWDPVPVQRRICERMLPLINPTAWVIDDVSMPKDGDVGRRGSAVLRSPGQRANCQVAVSVHA
;
A
#
# COMPACT_ATOMS: atom_id res chain seq x y z
N MET A 1 15.73 9.72 -14.29
CA MET A 1 14.33 9.37 -13.96
C MET A 1 14.35 7.91 -13.51
N LEU A 2 14.30 7.65 -12.21
CA LEU A 2 14.41 6.29 -11.65
C LEU A 2 13.32 5.41 -12.27
N ASP A 3 13.67 4.15 -12.56
CA ASP A 3 12.92 3.16 -13.33
C ASP A 3 11.61 2.71 -12.63
N GLY A 4 10.71 3.66 -12.35
CA GLY A 4 9.41 3.52 -11.69
C GLY A 4 8.36 2.82 -12.55
N ARG A 5 8.79 1.95 -13.47
CA ARG A 5 7.91 1.17 -14.33
C ARG A 5 7.19 0.12 -13.49
N ARG A 6 5.86 0.27 -13.39
CA ARG A 6 4.82 -0.63 -12.84
C ARG A 6 5.21 -1.50 -11.63
N LYS A 7 4.48 -1.32 -10.53
CA LYS A 7 4.57 -2.13 -9.30
C LYS A 7 3.94 -3.53 -9.44
N SER A 8 3.96 -4.16 -10.62
CA SER A 8 3.42 -5.52 -10.74
C SER A 8 4.37 -6.53 -10.09
N ILE A 9 3.81 -7.60 -9.55
CA ILE A 9 4.58 -8.68 -8.91
C ILE A 9 5.52 -9.36 -9.92
N GLN A 10 5.06 -9.55 -11.16
CA GLN A 10 5.90 -9.96 -12.29
C GLN A 10 7.13 -9.05 -12.50
N ALA A 11 6.92 -7.73 -12.56
CA ALA A 11 8.02 -6.79 -12.78
C ALA A 11 9.00 -6.77 -11.60
N MET A 12 8.49 -6.90 -10.37
CA MET A 12 9.33 -7.01 -9.17
C MET A 12 10.15 -8.31 -9.18
N ALA A 13 9.53 -9.45 -9.52
CA ALA A 13 10.22 -10.73 -9.62
C ALA A 13 11.33 -10.68 -10.68
N SER A 14 11.08 -10.08 -11.85
CA SER A 14 12.08 -9.98 -12.93
C SER A 14 13.36 -9.20 -12.57
N ARG A 15 13.35 -8.43 -11.48
CA ARG A 15 14.50 -7.63 -11.01
C ARG A 15 15.36 -8.37 -9.98
N LEU A 16 14.90 -9.52 -9.49
CA LEU A 16 15.60 -10.32 -8.50
C LEU A 16 16.36 -11.45 -9.21
N PRO A 17 17.64 -11.71 -8.86
CA PRO A 17 18.42 -12.80 -9.46
C PRO A 17 17.73 -14.17 -9.39
N ASP A 18 16.93 -14.40 -8.33
CA ASP A 18 16.22 -15.65 -8.05
C ASP A 18 14.69 -15.43 -8.05
N GLY A 19 14.23 -14.39 -8.74
CA GLY A 19 12.85 -13.93 -8.65
C GLY A 19 11.83 -14.95 -9.14
N ASN A 20 10.96 -15.41 -8.24
CA ASN A 20 9.83 -16.26 -8.57
C ASN A 20 8.52 -15.47 -8.39
N GLU A 21 7.84 -15.21 -9.50
CA GLU A 21 6.58 -14.44 -9.52
C GLU A 21 5.50 -15.07 -8.64
N GLN A 22 5.32 -16.39 -8.71
CA GLN A 22 4.30 -17.08 -7.94
C GLN A 22 4.57 -17.05 -6.44
N ASN A 23 5.83 -17.24 -6.03
CA ASN A 23 6.21 -17.16 -4.62
C ASN A 23 6.01 -15.74 -4.09
N LEU A 24 6.38 -14.72 -4.88
CA LEU A 24 6.17 -13.32 -4.49
C LEU A 24 4.68 -12.97 -4.43
N GLN A 25 3.86 -13.51 -5.35
CA GLN A 25 2.41 -13.37 -5.33
C GLN A 25 1.79 -13.95 -4.07
N GLN A 26 2.20 -15.16 -3.70
CA GLN A 26 1.75 -15.85 -2.49
C GLN A 26 2.18 -15.11 -1.23
N PHE A 27 3.44 -14.67 -1.18
CA PHE A 27 3.98 -13.92 -0.06
C PHE A 27 3.25 -12.58 0.17
N VAL A 28 2.94 -11.84 -0.89
CA VAL A 28 2.30 -10.52 -0.78
C VAL A 28 0.80 -10.63 -0.51
N ASN A 29 0.09 -11.54 -1.15
CA ASN A 29 -1.38 -11.55 -1.15
C ASN A 29 -2.04 -12.61 -0.26
N GLN A 30 -1.37 -13.72 0.04
CA GLN A 30 -1.98 -14.87 0.71
C GLN A 30 -1.26 -15.32 1.99
N SER A 31 -0.03 -14.87 2.21
CA SER A 31 0.73 -15.23 3.39
C SER A 31 0.12 -14.63 4.66
N THR A 32 0.10 -15.42 5.73
CA THR A 32 -0.49 -15.07 7.03
C THR A 32 0.46 -14.28 7.93
N TRP A 33 1.57 -13.78 7.38
CA TRP A 33 2.57 -13.03 8.13
C TRP A 33 1.98 -11.73 8.71
N ASP A 34 2.41 -11.38 9.92
CA ASP A 34 2.03 -10.13 10.56
C ASP A 34 2.71 -8.94 9.85
N PRO A 35 1.96 -7.96 9.31
CA PRO A 35 2.55 -6.79 8.65
C PRO A 35 3.19 -5.78 9.61
N VAL A 36 2.86 -5.81 10.90
CA VAL A 36 3.29 -4.80 11.89
C VAL A 36 4.82 -4.67 12.00
N PRO A 37 5.63 -5.75 12.03
CA PRO A 37 7.08 -5.65 12.06
C PRO A 37 7.68 -4.91 10.85
N VAL A 38 7.12 -5.10 9.65
CA VAL A 38 7.59 -4.41 8.44
C VAL A 38 7.25 -2.92 8.51
N GLN A 39 6.03 -2.58 8.92
CA GLN A 39 5.62 -1.19 9.10
C GLN A 39 6.49 -0.48 10.14
N ARG A 40 6.74 -1.12 11.30
CA ARG A 40 7.62 -0.59 12.35
C ARG A 40 9.02 -0.30 11.80
N ARG A 41 9.62 -1.26 11.07
CA ARG A 41 10.96 -1.08 10.52
C ARG A 41 11.05 0.07 9.51
N ILE A 42 9.99 0.28 8.73
CA ILE A 42 9.88 1.42 7.81
C ILE A 42 9.81 2.72 8.62
N CYS A 43 8.92 2.82 9.62
CA CYS A 43 8.80 4.00 10.47
C CYS A 43 10.12 4.34 11.16
N GLU A 44 10.80 3.37 11.78
CA GLU A 44 12.10 3.57 12.43
C GLU A 44 13.18 4.15 11.49
N ARG A 45 13.12 3.81 10.19
CA ARG A 45 14.04 4.38 9.18
C ARG A 45 13.61 5.78 8.73
N MET A 46 12.31 6.01 8.61
CA MET A 46 11.76 7.25 8.05
C MET A 46 11.73 8.39 9.05
N LEU A 47 11.44 8.12 10.34
CA LEU A 47 11.24 9.17 11.33
C LEU A 47 12.44 10.10 11.52
N PRO A 48 13.70 9.60 11.58
CA PRO A 48 14.85 10.49 11.66
C PRO A 48 15.06 11.33 10.40
N LEU A 49 14.57 10.88 9.24
CA LEU A 49 14.72 11.57 7.96
C LEU A 49 13.64 12.65 7.75
N ILE A 50 12.41 12.39 8.23
CA ILE A 50 11.30 13.34 8.14
C ILE A 50 11.39 14.39 9.26
N ASN A 51 11.79 13.97 10.46
CA ASN A 51 11.82 14.80 11.68
C ASN A 51 10.52 15.62 11.87
N PRO A 52 9.36 14.95 11.99
CA PRO A 52 8.06 15.62 11.99
C PRO A 52 7.88 16.49 13.24
N THR A 53 7.38 17.71 13.03
CA THR A 53 7.00 18.63 14.13
C THR A 53 5.53 18.47 14.54
N ALA A 54 4.73 17.79 13.72
CA ALA A 54 3.31 17.54 13.95
C ALA A 54 2.89 16.26 13.25
N TRP A 55 1.72 15.75 13.64
CA TRP A 55 1.13 14.54 13.07
C TRP A 55 -0.30 14.81 12.61
N VAL A 56 -0.64 14.35 11.41
CA VAL A 56 -2.00 14.42 10.89
C VAL A 56 -2.59 13.01 10.86
N ILE A 57 -3.76 12.87 11.48
CA ILE A 57 -4.57 11.65 11.42
C ILE A 57 -5.72 11.95 10.47
N ASP A 58 -5.83 11.18 9.39
CA ASP A 58 -6.88 11.34 8.38
C ASP A 58 -7.35 9.97 7.88
N ASP A 59 -8.54 9.93 7.29
CA ASP A 59 -9.03 8.78 6.56
C ASP A 59 -8.48 8.80 5.13
N VAL A 60 -7.80 7.73 4.74
CA VAL A 60 -7.28 7.55 3.38
C VAL A 60 -8.08 6.48 2.64
N SER A 61 -8.72 6.91 1.55
CA SER A 61 -9.39 6.04 0.61
C SER A 61 -8.41 5.45 -0.40
N MET A 62 -8.37 4.13 -0.51
CA MET A 62 -7.61 3.37 -1.49
C MET A 62 -8.58 2.84 -2.56
N PRO A 63 -8.71 3.54 -3.71
CA PRO A 63 -9.62 3.12 -4.77
C PRO A 63 -9.18 1.78 -5.36
N LYS A 64 -10.14 0.89 -5.58
CA LYS A 64 -9.95 -0.38 -6.29
C LYS A 64 -10.63 -0.30 -7.64
N ASP A 65 -9.85 -0.56 -8.68
CA ASP A 65 -10.35 -0.72 -10.04
C ASP A 65 -10.52 -2.22 -10.29
N GLY A 66 -11.78 -2.69 -10.29
CA GLY A 66 -12.11 -4.11 -10.45
C GLY A 66 -13.50 -4.49 -9.94
N ASP A 67 -14.14 -5.41 -10.64
CA ASP A 67 -15.52 -5.88 -10.37
C ASP A 67 -15.58 -6.92 -9.23
N VAL A 68 -14.42 -7.49 -8.87
CA VAL A 68 -14.31 -8.57 -7.88
C VAL A 68 -13.67 -8.05 -6.60
N GLY A 69 -14.51 -7.71 -5.62
CA GLY A 69 -14.07 -7.29 -4.29
C GLY A 69 -15.19 -6.61 -3.52
N ARG A 70 -16.09 -7.40 -2.94
CA ARG A 70 -17.19 -6.88 -2.11
C ARG A 70 -16.61 -6.31 -0.81
N ARG A 71 -16.52 -4.97 -0.70
CA ARG A 71 -16.60 -4.20 0.56
C ARG A 71 -16.77 -2.70 0.24
N GLY A 72 -18.02 -2.24 0.29
CA GLY A 72 -18.44 -0.83 0.44
C GLY A 72 -18.02 0.18 -0.63
N SER A 73 -18.99 0.82 -1.29
CA SER A 73 -18.73 2.10 -1.96
C SER A 73 -18.47 3.17 -0.89
N ALA A 74 -17.29 3.77 -0.86
CA ALA A 74 -17.01 4.92 -0.03
C ALA A 74 -17.07 6.21 -0.88
N VAL A 75 -17.49 7.30 -0.25
CA VAL A 75 -17.37 8.63 -0.87
C VAL A 75 -15.90 9.03 -0.74
N LEU A 76 -15.25 9.26 -1.88
CA LEU A 76 -13.88 9.78 -1.90
C LEU A 76 -13.87 11.19 -1.29
N ARG A 77 -12.72 11.63 -0.77
CA ARG A 77 -12.58 12.98 -0.17
C ARG A 77 -12.96 14.11 -1.14
N SER A 78 -12.94 13.85 -2.45
CA SER A 78 -13.50 14.72 -3.47
C SER A 78 -15.04 14.63 -3.50
N PRO A 79 -15.76 15.73 -3.25
CA PRO A 79 -17.22 15.73 -3.21
C PRO A 79 -17.83 15.19 -4.51
N GLY A 80 -18.78 14.25 -4.39
CA GLY A 80 -19.56 13.73 -5.52
C GLY A 80 -18.99 12.49 -6.22
N GLN A 81 -17.76 12.07 -5.91
CA GLN A 81 -17.18 10.85 -6.51
C GLN A 81 -17.35 9.65 -5.57
N ARG A 82 -18.18 8.69 -5.98
CA ARG A 82 -18.28 7.36 -5.34
C ARG A 82 -17.38 6.39 -6.09
N ALA A 83 -16.58 5.63 -5.35
CA ALA A 83 -15.78 4.55 -5.90
C ALA A 83 -15.78 3.34 -4.97
N ASN A 84 -15.50 2.16 -5.53
CA ASN A 84 -15.18 0.99 -4.72
C ASN A 84 -13.82 1.25 -4.04
N CYS A 85 -13.83 1.38 -2.73
CA CYS A 85 -12.66 1.83 -1.98
C CYS A 85 -12.56 1.06 -0.67
N GLN A 86 -11.33 0.72 -0.30
CA GLN A 86 -11.02 0.46 1.11
C GLN A 86 -10.65 1.79 1.76
N VAL A 87 -11.17 2.05 2.96
CA VAL A 87 -10.80 3.21 3.77
C VAL A 87 -9.98 2.73 4.95
N ALA A 88 -8.86 3.39 5.21
CA ALA A 88 -8.02 3.14 6.37
C ALA A 88 -7.69 4.46 7.05
N VAL A 89 -7.51 4.43 8.38
CA VAL A 89 -6.94 5.57 9.11
C VAL A 89 -5.42 5.56 8.90
N SER A 90 -4.86 6.69 8.48
CA SER A 90 -3.43 6.88 8.32
C SER A 90 -2.88 7.97 9.23
N VAL A 91 -1.59 7.87 9.50
CA VAL A 91 -0.81 8.87 10.24
C VAL A 91 0.23 9.45 9.27
N HIS A 92 0.20 10.76 9.09
CA HIS A 92 1.13 11.50 8.25
C HIS A 92 2.07 12.35 9.11
N ALA A 93 3.34 12.39 8.71
CA ALA A 93 4.47 13.01 9.39
C ALA A 93 5.08 14.10 8.49
#